data_AF-A0AA42XJJ5-F1
#
_entry.id   AF-A0AA42XJJ5-F1
#
_cell.length_a   1.000
_cell.length_b   1.000
_cell.length_c   1.000
_cell.angle_alpha   90.00
_cell.angle_beta   90.00
_cell.angle_gamma   90.00
#
_symmetry.space_group_name_H-M   'P 1'
#
loop_
_entity.id
_entity.type
_entity.pdbx_description
1 polymer ?
#
loop_
_entity_poly.entity_id
_entity_poly.type
_entity_poly.pdbx_seq_one_letter_code
_entity_poly.pdbx_strand_id
1 'polypeptide(L)'
;MSRFKNEITHLQAHIKTLRLGAGALVIVALVMGGGWWSAPRDLTIHVPPDLRSGSTRKWWEVPPESVYAFTFYVFQTLNRWPTNGEEDYSRNLHTLSPYLTPSCQAFLRADYDYRRSTGELRQRVRGIYEIPGRGYGDDPTARVRTVSDRDWVVTLDITADEYYGAEQVKRALVRYPIKVTRVDVDPARNPFGLALDCYEGAPQRISAPEPARPASSGLSPQAPQGGNTP
;
A
#
# COMPACT_ATOMS: atom_id res chain seq x y z
N MET A 1 53.96 31.24 56.46
CA MET A 1 53.15 31.28 55.22
C MET A 1 52.79 29.85 54.85
N SER A 2 51.55 29.41 54.66
CA SER A 2 50.22 29.97 54.90
C SER A 2 49.27 28.81 54.55
N ARG A 3 48.90 27.96 55.52
CA ARG A 3 47.97 26.83 55.29
C ARG A 3 46.69 27.28 54.58
N PHE A 4 46.20 28.47 54.94
CA PHE A 4 45.10 29.16 54.27
C PHE A 4 45.33 29.46 52.78
N LYS A 5 46.57 29.79 52.37
CA LYS A 5 46.86 30.01 50.94
C LYS A 5 46.78 28.69 50.18
N ASN A 6 47.34 27.62 50.74
CA ASN A 6 47.28 26.29 50.13
C ASN A 6 45.83 25.76 50.03
N GLU A 7 45.00 26.04 51.04
CA GLU A 7 43.58 25.68 51.06
C GLU A 7 42.77 26.48 50.03
N ILE A 8 43.02 27.79 49.90
CA ILE A 8 42.44 28.63 48.84
C ILE A 8 42.87 28.13 47.46
N THR A 9 44.15 27.78 47.27
CA THR A 9 44.66 27.23 45.99
C THR A 9 44.03 25.86 45.69
N HIS A 10 43.84 25.01 46.69
CA HIS A 10 43.13 23.73 46.55
C HIS A 10 41.67 23.91 46.15
N LEU A 11 40.94 24.82 46.81
CA LEU A 11 39.54 25.13 46.48
C LEU A 11 39.41 25.77 45.10
N GLN A 12 40.32 26.67 44.71
CA GLN A 12 40.35 27.25 43.37
C GLN A 12 40.66 26.21 42.29
N ALA A 13 41.60 25.29 42.55
CA ALA A 13 41.87 24.16 41.65
C ALA A 13 40.64 23.26 41.51
N HIS A 14 39.96 22.95 42.61
CA HIS A 14 38.73 22.17 42.60
C HIS A 14 37.61 22.85 41.80
N ILE A 15 37.34 24.14 42.05
CA ILE A 15 36.35 24.92 41.28
C ILE A 15 36.72 24.98 39.79
N LYS A 16 38.01 25.12 39.47
CA LYS A 16 38.47 25.13 38.08
C LYS A 16 38.25 23.77 37.40
N THR A 17 38.55 22.66 38.09
CA THR A 17 38.27 21.31 37.59
C THR A 17 36.77 21.05 37.42
N LEU A 18 35.94 21.54 38.35
CA LEU A 18 34.48 21.42 38.28
C LEU A 18 33.91 22.21 37.10
N ARG A 19 34.39 23.44 36.85
CA ARG A 19 33.98 24.25 35.69
C ARG A 19 34.40 23.61 34.36
N LEU A 20 35.60 23.04 34.32
CA LEU A 20 36.08 22.34 33.12
C LEU A 20 35.26 21.06 32.87
N GLY A 21 34.95 20.31 33.94
CA GLY A 21 34.04 19.17 33.88
C GLY A 21 32.62 19.56 33.44
N ALA A 22 32.06 20.64 34.00
CA ALA A 22 30.76 21.16 33.60
C ALA A 22 30.74 21.61 32.13
N GLY A 23 31.79 22.28 31.66
CA GLY A 23 31.94 22.66 30.26
C GLY A 23 32.00 21.44 29.34
N ALA A 24 32.77 20.42 29.71
CA ALA A 24 32.83 19.16 28.97
C ALA A 24 31.45 18.48 28.92
N LEU A 25 30.70 18.45 30.02
CA LEU A 25 29.33 17.92 30.08
C LEU A 25 28.37 18.68 29.16
N VAL A 26 28.47 20.01 29.10
CA VAL A 26 27.66 20.83 28.19
C VAL A 26 27.98 20.50 26.73
N ILE A 27 29.26 20.33 26.38
CA ILE A 27 29.67 19.96 25.02
C ILE A 27 29.10 18.58 24.66
N VAL A 28 29.21 17.60 25.56
CA VAL A 28 28.62 16.27 25.36
C VAL A 28 27.11 16.37 25.19
N ALA A 29 26.41 17.18 26.00
CA ALA A 29 24.97 17.40 25.88
C ALA A 29 24.58 18.03 24.53
N LEU A 30 25.37 18.97 24.00
CA LEU A 30 25.14 19.56 22.67
C LEU A 30 25.36 18.56 21.54
N VAL A 31 26.40 17.73 21.62
CA VAL A 31 26.65 16.67 20.63
C VAL A 31 25.49 15.66 20.63
N MET A 32 25.03 15.24 21.80
CA MET A 32 23.87 14.34 21.92
C MET A 32 22.59 15.00 21.42
N GLY A 33 22.34 16.26 21.75
CA GLY A 33 21.18 17.01 21.25
C GLY A 33 21.20 17.18 19.73
N GLY A 34 22.36 17.43 19.14
CA GLY A 34 22.55 17.48 17.70
C GLY A 34 22.30 16.14 17.01
N GLY A 35 22.81 15.05 17.58
CA GLY A 35 22.54 13.69 17.10
C GLY A 35 21.06 13.29 17.21
N TRP A 36 20.38 13.75 18.26
CA TRP A 36 18.94 13.53 18.45
C TRP A 36 18.12 14.31 17.42
N TRP A 37 18.49 15.56 17.14
CA TRP A 37 17.82 16.38 16.12
C TRP A 37 17.97 15.79 14.72
N SER A 38 19.13 15.21 14.41
CA SER A 38 19.42 14.58 13.12
C SER A 38 18.94 13.13 13.01
N ALA A 39 18.33 12.58 14.06
CA ALA A 39 17.78 11.24 14.02
C ALA A 39 16.67 11.13 12.94
N PRO A 40 16.61 10.02 12.20
CA PRO A 40 15.55 9.78 11.20
C PRO A 40 14.17 9.96 11.83
N ARG A 41 13.31 10.79 11.22
CA ARG A 41 11.96 11.07 11.71
C ARG A 41 10.96 9.98 11.33
N ASP A 42 11.28 9.23 10.28
CA ASP A 42 10.46 8.13 9.78
C ASP A 42 11.22 6.82 10.00
N LEU A 43 10.58 5.90 10.72
CA LEU A 43 11.10 4.56 10.98
C LEU A 43 10.01 3.56 10.58
N THR A 44 10.19 2.90 9.45
CA THR A 44 9.29 1.86 8.96
C THR A 44 9.52 0.57 9.74
N ILE A 45 8.64 0.28 10.71
CA ILE A 45 8.74 -0.89 11.62
C ILE A 45 7.65 -1.92 11.29
N HIS A 46 8.08 -3.17 11.07
CA HIS A 46 7.19 -4.30 10.80
C HIS A 46 6.53 -4.84 12.07
N VAL A 47 5.19 -4.93 12.04
CA VAL A 47 4.35 -5.51 13.08
C VAL A 47 4.06 -6.98 12.76
N PRO A 48 4.37 -7.94 13.65
CA PRO A 48 3.88 -9.31 13.51
C PRO A 48 2.46 -9.41 14.09
N PRO A 49 1.53 -10.16 13.46
CA PRO A 49 0.38 -10.70 14.15
C PRO A 49 0.58 -12.19 14.49
N ASP A 50 1.39 -12.49 15.51
CA ASP A 50 1.32 -13.71 16.36
C ASP A 50 2.33 -13.54 17.52
N LEU A 51 1.88 -13.71 18.77
CA LEU A 51 2.76 -13.63 19.96
C LEU A 51 3.56 -14.93 20.20
N ARG A 52 3.38 -15.97 19.38
CA ARG A 52 4.07 -17.27 19.51
C ARG A 52 5.26 -17.45 18.57
N SER A 53 5.31 -16.70 17.47
CA SER A 53 6.41 -16.78 16.50
C SER A 53 6.79 -15.37 16.05
N GLY A 54 8.01 -14.92 16.40
CA GLY A 54 8.54 -13.66 15.87
C GLY A 54 8.56 -13.69 14.34
N SER A 55 8.00 -12.66 13.71
CA SER A 55 8.06 -12.50 12.25
C SER A 55 9.43 -11.95 11.86
N THR A 56 10.23 -12.76 11.16
CA THR A 56 11.43 -12.29 10.48
C THR A 56 11.09 -11.98 9.04
N ARG A 57 11.29 -10.74 8.61
CA ARG A 57 11.03 -10.29 7.23
C ARG A 57 12.25 -9.60 6.65
N LYS A 58 12.65 -10.00 5.44
CA LYS A 58 13.74 -9.36 4.70
C LYS A 58 13.35 -7.90 4.41
N TRP A 59 14.20 -6.94 4.76
CA TRP A 59 13.89 -5.52 4.59
C TRP A 59 13.76 -5.10 3.12
N TRP A 60 14.39 -5.84 2.20
CA TRP A 60 14.37 -5.59 0.77
C TRP A 60 13.22 -6.29 0.02
N GLU A 61 12.50 -7.20 0.69
CA GLU A 61 11.43 -7.97 0.07
C GLU A 61 10.11 -7.24 0.20
N VAL A 62 9.50 -6.90 -0.94
CA VAL A 62 8.21 -6.21 -0.96
C VAL A 62 7.09 -7.22 -0.67
N PRO A 63 6.23 -6.97 0.33
CA PRO A 63 5.06 -7.77 0.59
C PRO A 63 4.10 -7.94 -0.59
N PRO A 64 3.70 -9.17 -0.96
CA PRO A 64 2.65 -9.37 -1.96
C PRO A 64 1.34 -8.62 -1.60
N GLU A 65 0.98 -8.58 -0.32
CA GLU A 65 -0.17 -7.82 0.18
C GLU A 65 -0.05 -6.31 -0.12
N SER A 66 1.15 -5.75 0.02
CA SER A 66 1.42 -4.35 -0.30
C SER A 66 1.44 -4.11 -1.81
N VAL A 67 1.99 -5.04 -2.60
CA VAL A 67 1.94 -4.98 -4.07
C VAL A 67 0.48 -4.98 -4.54
N TYR A 68 -0.36 -5.84 -3.99
CA TYR A 68 -1.79 -5.88 -4.31
C TYR A 68 -2.47 -4.54 -3.97
N ALA A 69 -2.31 -4.07 -2.73
CA ALA A 69 -2.93 -2.84 -2.28
C ALA A 69 -2.50 -1.63 -3.13
N PHE A 70 -1.19 -1.48 -3.36
CA PHE A 70 -0.64 -0.46 -4.26
C PHE A 70 -1.32 -0.51 -5.64
N THR A 71 -1.37 -1.70 -6.23
CA THR A 71 -1.93 -1.89 -7.57
C THR A 71 -3.39 -1.50 -7.62
N PHE A 72 -4.18 -1.99 -6.66
CA PHE A 72 -5.60 -1.67 -6.57
C PHE A 72 -5.83 -0.17 -6.41
N TYR A 73 -5.12 0.50 -5.51
CA TYR A 73 -5.29 1.94 -5.28
C TYR A 73 -4.92 2.79 -6.50
N VAL A 74 -3.78 2.51 -7.14
CA VAL A 74 -3.35 3.25 -8.34
C VAL A 74 -4.31 2.98 -9.49
N PHE A 75 -4.68 1.71 -9.73
CA PHE A 75 -5.61 1.34 -10.79
C PHE A 75 -7.00 1.94 -10.59
N GLN A 76 -7.51 1.90 -9.35
CA GLN A 76 -8.79 2.50 -8.98
C GLN A 76 -8.75 4.01 -9.22
N THR A 77 -7.73 4.70 -8.71
CA THR A 77 -7.61 6.15 -8.86
C THR A 77 -7.51 6.54 -10.34
N LEU A 78 -6.73 5.79 -11.13
CA LEU A 78 -6.59 6.02 -12.56
C LEU A 78 -7.92 5.94 -13.32
N ASN A 79 -8.71 4.90 -13.03
CA ASN A 79 -9.93 4.57 -13.76
C ASN A 79 -11.22 5.12 -13.13
N ARG A 80 -11.14 5.87 -12.02
CA ARG A 80 -12.29 6.49 -11.37
C ARG A 80 -12.51 7.91 -11.90
N TRP A 81 -13.69 8.15 -12.46
CA TRP A 81 -14.07 9.44 -13.03
C TRP A 81 -15.34 9.93 -12.34
N PRO A 82 -15.24 10.64 -11.21
CA PRO A 82 -16.42 11.02 -10.43
C PRO A 82 -17.30 12.07 -11.10
N THR A 83 -16.77 12.86 -12.05
CA THR A 83 -17.47 14.01 -12.63
C THR A 83 -17.54 13.93 -14.15
N ASN A 84 -16.39 13.79 -14.82
CA ASN A 84 -16.31 13.77 -16.28
C ASN A 84 -15.06 13.01 -16.72
N GLY A 85 -15.26 11.88 -17.43
CA GLY A 85 -14.18 11.03 -17.91
C GLY A 85 -13.11 11.74 -18.73
N GLU A 86 -13.46 12.76 -19.51
CA GLU A 86 -12.45 13.51 -20.30
C GLU A 86 -11.48 14.28 -19.39
N GLU A 87 -11.99 14.93 -18.35
CA GLU A 87 -11.19 15.75 -17.45
C GLU A 87 -10.50 14.90 -16.38
N ASP A 88 -11.25 13.98 -15.79
CA ASP A 88 -10.80 13.14 -14.69
C ASP A 88 -9.71 12.17 -15.14
N TYR A 89 -9.87 11.50 -16.28
CA TYR A 89 -8.88 10.55 -16.75
C TYR A 89 -7.55 11.25 -17.09
N SER A 90 -7.61 12.37 -17.81
CA SER A 90 -6.43 13.18 -18.15
C SER A 90 -5.69 13.67 -16.90
N ARG A 91 -6.43 14.20 -15.91
CA ARG A 91 -5.88 14.65 -14.64
C ARG A 91 -5.24 13.50 -13.86
N ASN A 92 -5.92 12.35 -13.77
CA ASN A 92 -5.40 11.18 -13.07
C ASN A 92 -4.13 10.65 -13.74
N LEU A 93 -4.05 10.62 -15.08
CA LEU A 93 -2.85 10.24 -15.83
C LEU A 93 -1.66 11.13 -15.51
N HIS A 94 -1.89 12.44 -15.41
CA HIS A 94 -0.84 13.38 -15.03
C HIS A 94 -0.38 13.17 -13.58
N THR A 95 -1.32 13.14 -12.64
CA THR A 95 -1.03 13.00 -11.20
C THR A 95 -0.37 11.67 -10.85
N LEU A 96 -0.78 10.58 -11.50
CA LEU A 96 -0.25 9.24 -11.23
C LEU A 96 0.99 8.89 -12.05
N SER A 97 1.51 9.81 -12.89
CA SER A 97 2.72 9.55 -13.68
C SER A 97 3.91 8.97 -12.90
N PRO A 98 4.18 9.31 -11.61
CA PRO A 98 5.28 8.69 -10.85
C PRO A 98 5.08 7.19 -10.54
N TYR A 99 3.86 6.69 -10.66
CA TYR A 99 3.46 5.30 -10.38
C TYR A 99 3.28 4.47 -11.67
N LEU A 100 3.66 5.01 -12.83
CA LEU A 100 3.49 4.37 -14.13
C LEU A 100 4.83 4.27 -14.84
N THR A 101 5.15 3.11 -15.42
CA THR A 101 6.31 2.98 -16.31
C THR A 101 6.14 3.84 -17.56
N PRO A 102 7.22 4.28 -18.23
CA PRO A 102 7.10 5.08 -19.46
C PRO A 102 6.27 4.40 -20.56
N SER A 103 6.42 3.08 -20.72
CA SER A 103 5.61 2.24 -21.62
C SER A 103 4.13 2.30 -21.25
N CYS A 104 3.81 2.15 -19.97
CA CYS A 104 2.43 2.19 -19.50
C CYS A 104 1.81 3.59 -19.64
N GLN A 105 2.57 4.65 -19.39
CA GLN A 105 2.12 6.03 -19.64
C GLN A 105 1.77 6.24 -21.12
N ALA A 106 2.62 5.78 -22.05
CA ALA A 106 2.37 5.91 -23.47
C ALA A 106 1.10 5.13 -23.89
N PHE A 107 0.96 3.90 -23.40
CA PHE A 107 -0.23 3.07 -23.63
C PHE A 107 -1.51 3.76 -23.14
N LEU A 108 -1.51 4.28 -21.91
CA LEU A 108 -2.69 4.89 -21.33
C LEU A 108 -3.05 6.24 -21.97
N ARG A 109 -2.06 7.01 -22.43
CA ARG A 109 -2.32 8.23 -23.23
C ARG A 109 -3.02 7.89 -24.54
N ALA A 110 -2.56 6.84 -25.23
CA ALA A 110 -3.22 6.38 -26.45
C ALA A 110 -4.65 5.86 -26.18
N ASP A 111 -4.87 5.13 -25.08
CA ASP A 111 -6.22 4.71 -24.66
C ASP A 111 -7.12 5.91 -24.36
N TYR A 112 -6.61 6.93 -23.67
CA TYR A 112 -7.34 8.18 -23.42
C TYR A 112 -7.75 8.87 -24.72
N ASP A 113 -6.81 9.08 -25.65
CA ASP A 113 -7.08 9.75 -26.92
C ASP A 113 -8.10 8.97 -27.78
N TYR A 114 -7.99 7.64 -27.80
CA TYR A 114 -8.95 6.78 -28.48
C TYR A 114 -10.36 6.90 -27.89
N ARG A 115 -10.51 6.77 -26.56
CA ARG A 115 -11.82 6.87 -25.89
C ARG A 115 -12.43 8.26 -26.00
N ARG A 116 -11.59 9.30 -26.02
CA ARG A 116 -12.04 10.67 -26.21
C ARG A 116 -12.56 10.88 -27.63
N SER A 117 -11.83 10.44 -28.65
CA SER A 117 -12.22 10.63 -30.05
C SER A 117 -13.49 9.86 -30.43
N THR A 118 -13.74 8.72 -29.77
CA THR A 118 -14.97 7.92 -29.92
C THR A 118 -16.14 8.42 -29.06
N GLY A 119 -15.92 9.42 -28.21
CA GLY A 119 -16.95 9.99 -27.32
C GLY A 119 -17.30 9.11 -26.11
N GLU A 120 -16.53 8.04 -25.83
CA GLU A 120 -16.76 7.14 -24.69
C GLU A 120 -16.59 7.83 -23.33
N LEU A 121 -15.82 8.92 -23.26
CA LEU A 121 -15.52 9.64 -22.02
C LEU A 121 -16.47 10.82 -21.73
N ARG A 122 -17.18 11.31 -22.74
CA ARG A 122 -17.88 12.59 -22.68
C ARG A 122 -19.02 12.55 -21.66
N GLN A 123 -18.91 13.36 -20.60
CA GLN A 123 -19.89 13.43 -19.50
C GLN A 123 -20.12 12.05 -18.84
N ARG A 124 -19.11 11.20 -18.88
CA ARG A 124 -19.16 9.86 -18.28
C ARG A 124 -18.61 9.88 -16.88
N VAL A 125 -19.40 9.36 -15.96
CA VAL A 125 -18.98 9.11 -14.58
C VAL A 125 -18.68 7.63 -14.44
N ARG A 126 -17.56 7.27 -13.84
CA ARG A 126 -17.13 5.87 -13.66
C ARG A 126 -16.74 5.60 -12.21
N GLY A 127 -17.43 4.64 -11.60
CA GLY A 127 -17.06 4.02 -10.33
C GLY A 127 -16.22 2.76 -10.55
N ILE A 128 -15.21 2.57 -9.70
CA ILE A 128 -14.32 1.40 -9.73
C ILE A 128 -14.28 0.80 -8.32
N TYR A 129 -14.65 -0.47 -8.22
CA TYR A 129 -14.79 -1.17 -6.95
C TYR A 129 -14.17 -2.57 -7.04
N GLU A 130 -13.53 -3.01 -5.96
CA GLU A 130 -13.18 -4.41 -5.79
C GLU A 130 -14.45 -5.25 -5.65
N ILE A 131 -14.45 -6.47 -6.19
CA ILE A 131 -15.56 -7.41 -6.00
C ILE A 131 -15.43 -8.10 -4.64
N PRO A 132 -16.41 -7.99 -3.73
CA PRO A 132 -16.38 -8.70 -2.44
C PRO A 132 -16.24 -10.21 -2.62
N GLY A 133 -15.42 -10.86 -1.78
CA GLY A 133 -15.13 -12.29 -1.88
C GLY A 133 -14.17 -12.65 -3.02
N ARG A 134 -13.56 -11.65 -3.66
CA ARG A 134 -12.57 -11.78 -4.73
C ARG A 134 -11.39 -10.83 -4.51
N GLY A 135 -11.15 -10.41 -3.27
CA GLY A 135 -10.00 -9.58 -2.93
C GLY A 135 -8.77 -10.42 -2.59
N TYR A 136 -7.69 -9.75 -2.19
CA TYR A 136 -6.46 -10.40 -1.76
C TYR A 136 -6.65 -11.33 -0.56
N GLY A 137 -7.47 -10.93 0.42
CA GLY A 137 -7.72 -11.72 1.64
C GLY A 137 -8.42 -13.06 1.38
N ASP A 138 -9.12 -13.19 0.27
CA ASP A 138 -9.86 -14.41 -0.09
C ASP A 138 -8.96 -15.46 -0.76
N ASP A 139 -8.07 -15.05 -1.66
CA ASP A 139 -7.09 -15.93 -2.33
C ASP A 139 -5.79 -15.18 -2.65
N PRO A 140 -4.86 -15.05 -1.69
CA PRO A 140 -3.61 -14.30 -1.88
C PRO A 140 -2.78 -14.78 -3.08
N THR A 141 -2.74 -16.10 -3.30
CA THR A 141 -1.91 -16.76 -4.31
C THR A 141 -2.43 -16.58 -5.73
N ALA A 142 -3.75 -16.53 -5.92
CA ALA A 142 -4.33 -16.21 -7.21
C ALA A 142 -4.25 -14.70 -7.53
N ARG A 143 -4.18 -13.86 -6.49
CA ARG A 143 -4.22 -12.40 -6.59
C ARG A 143 -2.87 -11.78 -6.87
N VAL A 144 -1.80 -12.32 -6.32
CA VAL A 144 -0.43 -11.85 -6.59
C VAL A 144 0.47 -13.02 -6.91
N ARG A 145 1.00 -13.01 -8.13
CA ARG A 145 2.03 -13.95 -8.58
C ARG A 145 3.37 -13.22 -8.68
N THR A 146 4.32 -13.63 -7.86
CA THR A 146 5.71 -13.15 -7.94
C THR A 146 6.38 -13.73 -9.18
N VAL A 147 6.93 -12.85 -10.02
CA VAL A 147 7.71 -13.24 -11.22
C VAL A 147 9.20 -13.19 -10.92
N SER A 148 9.64 -12.16 -10.22
CA SER A 148 11.02 -11.95 -9.78
C SER A 148 11.06 -11.24 -8.42
N ASP A 149 12.24 -10.92 -7.91
CA ASP A 149 12.42 -10.05 -6.73
C ASP A 149 11.99 -8.59 -6.97
N ARG A 150 11.71 -8.24 -8.23
CA ARG A 150 11.31 -6.90 -8.66
C ARG A 150 10.00 -6.84 -9.41
N ASP A 151 9.46 -7.96 -9.86
CA ASP A 151 8.30 -7.99 -10.77
C ASP A 151 7.21 -8.93 -10.26
N TRP A 152 5.98 -8.46 -10.38
CA TRP A 152 4.78 -9.17 -9.97
C TRP A 152 3.68 -9.03 -11.01
N VAL A 153 2.79 -10.01 -11.01
CA VAL A 153 1.52 -9.93 -11.72
C VAL A 153 0.41 -9.94 -10.69
N VAL A 154 -0.44 -8.92 -10.75
CA VAL A 154 -1.57 -8.73 -9.86
C VAL A 154 -2.86 -8.93 -10.61
N THR A 155 -3.69 -9.85 -10.14
CA THR A 155 -5.00 -10.15 -10.72
C THR A 155 -6.08 -9.37 -9.97
N LEU A 156 -6.55 -8.27 -10.54
CA LEU A 156 -7.63 -7.47 -9.96
C LEU A 156 -8.98 -7.85 -10.55
N ASP A 157 -9.93 -8.30 -9.71
CA ASP A 157 -11.32 -8.51 -10.10
C ASP A 157 -12.14 -7.28 -9.69
N ILE A 158 -12.57 -6.52 -10.68
CA ILE A 158 -13.13 -5.17 -10.49
C ILE A 158 -14.54 -5.10 -11.07
N THR A 159 -15.42 -4.38 -10.37
CA THR A 159 -16.65 -3.86 -10.94
C THR A 159 -16.45 -2.42 -11.39
N ALA A 160 -16.72 -2.18 -12.68
CA ALA A 160 -16.78 -0.85 -13.26
C ALA A 160 -18.23 -0.49 -13.57
N ASP A 161 -18.74 0.51 -12.87
CA ASP A 161 -20.06 1.09 -13.13
C ASP A 161 -19.87 2.42 -13.86
N GLU A 162 -20.50 2.58 -15.02
CA GLU A 162 -20.48 3.84 -15.77
C GLU A 162 -21.88 4.44 -15.84
N TYR A 163 -21.94 5.77 -15.69
CA TYR A 163 -23.16 6.56 -15.69
C TYR A 163 -23.07 7.69 -16.71
N TYR A 164 -24.23 8.11 -17.19
CA TYR A 164 -24.45 9.36 -17.92
C TYR A 164 -25.54 10.14 -17.22
N GLY A 165 -25.17 11.24 -16.55
CA GLY A 165 -26.09 11.89 -15.62
C GLY A 165 -26.53 10.90 -14.53
N ALA A 166 -27.85 10.66 -14.43
CA ALA A 166 -28.43 9.75 -13.45
C ALA A 166 -28.59 8.29 -13.95
N GLU A 167 -28.37 8.03 -15.25
CA GLU A 167 -28.62 6.72 -15.85
C GLU A 167 -27.35 5.85 -15.81
N GLN A 168 -27.49 4.62 -15.32
CA GLN A 168 -26.42 3.62 -15.41
C GLN A 168 -26.37 3.05 -16.82
N VAL A 169 -25.28 3.30 -17.54
CA VAL A 169 -25.12 2.86 -18.94
C VAL A 169 -24.35 1.55 -19.07
N LYS A 170 -23.58 1.18 -18.04
CA LYS A 170 -22.73 -0.01 -18.09
C LYS A 170 -22.41 -0.48 -16.67
N ARG A 171 -22.48 -1.79 -16.47
CA ARG A 171 -21.89 -2.49 -15.34
C ARG A 171 -21.06 -3.64 -15.90
N ALA A 172 -19.76 -3.61 -15.65
CA ALA A 172 -18.85 -4.64 -16.12
C ALA A 172 -18.07 -5.23 -14.94
N LEU A 173 -18.10 -6.55 -14.83
CA LEU A 173 -17.22 -7.29 -13.94
C LEU A 173 -16.06 -7.80 -14.78
N VAL A 174 -14.85 -7.35 -14.47
CA VAL A 174 -13.67 -7.58 -15.30
C VAL A 174 -12.48 -7.97 -14.42
N ARG A 175 -11.75 -8.99 -14.87
CA ARG A 175 -10.46 -9.41 -14.35
C ARG A 175 -9.34 -8.73 -15.14
N TYR A 176 -8.49 -7.99 -14.45
CA TYR A 176 -7.34 -7.31 -15.01
C TYR A 176 -6.05 -7.98 -14.53
N PRO A 177 -5.24 -8.56 -15.42
CA PRO A 177 -3.89 -9.02 -15.09
C PRO A 177 -2.91 -7.85 -15.24
N ILE A 178 -2.56 -7.22 -14.12
CA ILE A 178 -1.71 -6.02 -14.07
C ILE A 178 -0.25 -6.41 -13.80
N LYS A 179 0.68 -5.90 -14.61
CA LYS A 179 2.11 -6.02 -14.31
C LYS A 179 2.54 -4.91 -13.36
N VAL A 180 3.33 -5.25 -12.36
CA VAL A 180 3.89 -4.31 -11.38
C VAL A 180 5.38 -4.55 -11.28
N THR A 181 6.16 -3.48 -11.29
CA THR A 181 7.61 -3.56 -11.18
C THR A 181 8.14 -2.63 -10.10
N ARG A 182 9.22 -3.04 -9.46
CA ARG A 182 9.98 -2.23 -8.50
C ARG A 182 10.79 -1.20 -9.25
N VAL A 183 10.64 0.06 -8.87
CA VAL A 183 11.36 1.20 -9.46
C VAL A 183 12.19 1.91 -8.41
N ASP A 184 13.42 2.26 -8.76
CA ASP A 184 14.27 3.13 -7.94
C ASP A 184 14.09 4.57 -8.41
N VAL A 185 13.19 5.28 -7.74
CA VAL A 185 12.83 6.68 -8.00
C VAL A 185 12.81 7.46 -6.71
N ASP A 186 12.81 8.79 -6.81
CA ASP A 186 12.72 9.69 -5.66
C ASP A 186 11.52 9.34 -4.75
N PRO A 187 11.74 8.90 -3.50
CA PRO A 187 10.68 8.54 -2.56
C PRO A 187 9.72 9.68 -2.25
N ALA A 188 10.16 10.95 -2.40
CA ALA A 188 9.28 12.10 -2.24
C ALA A 188 8.16 12.16 -3.30
N ARG A 189 8.38 11.53 -4.46
CA ARG A 189 7.40 11.45 -5.57
C ARG A 189 6.68 10.12 -5.64
N ASN A 190 7.37 9.04 -5.27
CA ASN A 190 6.81 7.69 -5.23
C ASN A 190 7.32 6.97 -3.99
N PRO A 191 6.61 7.06 -2.86
CA PRO A 191 7.03 6.44 -1.59
C PRO A 191 6.91 4.92 -1.61
N PHE A 192 6.20 4.33 -2.58
CA PHE A 192 6.01 2.88 -2.68
C PHE A 192 7.20 2.19 -3.35
N GLY A 193 7.97 2.89 -4.18
CA GLY A 193 9.02 2.27 -5.00
C GLY A 193 8.49 1.24 -5.99
N LEU A 194 7.21 1.36 -6.37
CA LEU A 194 6.49 0.47 -7.30
C LEU A 194 5.88 1.27 -8.43
N ALA A 195 5.78 0.66 -9.60
CA ALA A 195 5.10 1.23 -10.76
C ALA A 195 4.28 0.17 -11.50
N LEU A 196 3.14 0.59 -12.08
CA LEU A 196 2.38 -0.24 -12.99
C LEU A 196 3.05 -0.26 -14.36
N ASP A 197 3.23 -1.47 -14.89
CA ASP A 197 3.67 -1.73 -16.26
C ASP A 197 2.51 -2.24 -17.13
N CYS A 198 1.33 -1.67 -16.88
CA CYS A 198 0.07 -1.94 -17.57
C CYS A 198 -0.35 -3.42 -17.48
N TYR A 199 -0.55 -4.13 -18.61
CA TYR A 199 -1.23 -5.42 -18.62
C TYR A 199 -0.28 -6.56 -19.01
N GLU A 200 -0.39 -7.71 -18.33
CA GLU A 200 0.27 -8.95 -18.78
C GLU A 200 -0.50 -9.59 -19.95
N GLY A 201 -1.82 -9.41 -19.98
CA GLY A 201 -2.70 -9.93 -21.02
C GLY A 201 -4.00 -9.15 -21.11
N ALA A 202 -4.86 -9.53 -22.04
CA ALA A 202 -6.14 -8.85 -22.24
C ALA A 202 -7.05 -8.98 -21.00
N PRO A 203 -7.70 -7.89 -20.55
CA PRO A 203 -8.71 -7.96 -19.49
C PRO A 203 -9.85 -8.90 -19.87
N GLN A 204 -10.34 -9.69 -18.93
CA GLN A 204 -11.35 -10.73 -19.15
C GLN A 204 -12.65 -10.38 -18.44
N ARG A 205 -13.80 -10.49 -19.10
CA ARG A 205 -15.09 -10.39 -18.42
C ARG A 205 -15.30 -11.62 -17.53
N ILE A 206 -15.84 -11.41 -16.34
CA ILE A 206 -16.11 -12.47 -15.35
C ILE A 206 -17.56 -12.41 -14.88
N SER A 207 -18.10 -13.56 -14.48
CA SER A 207 -19.44 -13.63 -13.88
C SER A 207 -19.43 -13.13 -12.43
N ALA A 208 -20.60 -12.72 -11.94
CA ALA A 208 -20.79 -12.36 -10.53
C ALA A 208 -20.40 -13.52 -9.59
N PRO A 209 -19.93 -13.23 -8.37
CA PRO A 209 -19.72 -14.26 -7.35
C PRO A 209 -21.00 -15.06 -7.09
N GLU A 210 -20.89 -16.37 -6.95
CA GLU A 210 -22.00 -17.19 -6.44
C GLU A 210 -22.19 -16.80 -4.96
N PRO A 211 -23.42 -16.50 -4.50
CA PRO A 211 -23.65 -16.19 -3.10
C PRO A 211 -23.19 -17.36 -2.23
N ALA A 212 -22.45 -17.07 -1.16
CA ALA A 212 -21.98 -18.08 -0.22
C ALA A 212 -23.19 -18.88 0.28
N ARG A 213 -23.26 -20.17 -0.07
CA ARG A 213 -24.29 -21.07 0.46
C ARG A 213 -24.14 -21.07 1.98
N PRO A 214 -25.21 -20.78 2.75
CA PRO A 214 -25.13 -20.87 4.21
C PRO A 214 -24.68 -22.27 4.57
N ALA A 215 -23.64 -22.38 5.41
CA ALA A 215 -23.14 -23.65 5.89
C ALA A 215 -24.31 -24.44 6.47
N SER A 216 -24.55 -25.64 5.95
CA SER A 216 -25.56 -26.55 6.50
C SER A 216 -25.25 -26.71 7.98
N SER A 217 -26.07 -26.12 8.84
CA SER A 217 -26.03 -26.40 10.28
C SER A 217 -26.25 -27.90 10.40
N GLY A 218 -25.17 -28.63 10.70
CA GLY A 218 -25.19 -30.07 10.93
C GLY A 218 -25.97 -30.35 12.19
N LEU A 219 -27.30 -30.34 12.08
CA LEU A 219 -28.19 -30.91 13.08
C LEU A 219 -28.43 -32.35 12.66
N SER A 220 -27.55 -33.25 13.08
CA SER A 220 -27.81 -34.69 13.02
C SER A 220 -29.10 -34.97 13.82
N PRO A 221 -30.14 -35.59 13.23
CA PRO A 221 -31.30 -36.02 14.00
C PRO A 221 -30.87 -37.17 14.91
N GLN A 222 -30.90 -36.93 16.21
CA GLN A 222 -30.73 -37.95 17.23
C GLN A 222 -31.96 -38.87 17.16
N ALA A 223 -31.75 -40.13 16.74
CA ALA A 223 -32.82 -41.13 16.66
C ALA A 223 -33.34 -41.47 18.08
N PRO A 224 -34.68 -41.56 18.29
CA PRO A 224 -35.22 -41.95 19.57
C PRO A 224 -35.03 -43.47 19.77
N GLN A 225 -34.32 -43.86 20.83
CA GLN A 225 -34.35 -45.24 21.33
C GLN A 225 -35.71 -45.51 21.96
N GLY A 226 -36.65 -46.02 21.17
CA GLY A 226 -37.89 -46.61 21.65
C GLY A 226 -37.66 -48.08 21.99
N GLY A 227 -37.68 -48.40 23.28
CA GLY A 227 -37.78 -49.78 23.74
C GLY A 227 -39.17 -50.35 23.47
N ASN A 228 -39.24 -51.66 23.25
CA ASN A 228 -40.30 -52.52 23.78
C ASN A 228 -39.92 -53.99 23.66
N THR A 229 -39.96 -54.66 24.81
CA THR A 229 -40.10 -56.10 25.07
C THR A 229 -41.46 -56.61 24.53
N PRO A 230 -41.66 -57.93 24.32
CA PRO A 230 -41.74 -58.94 25.40
C PRO A 230 -40.71 -60.06 25.31
#